data_AF-A0A1F9Q4R7-F1
#
_entry.id   AF-A0A1F9Q4R7-F1
#
_cell.length_a   1.000
_cell.length_b   1.000
_cell.length_c   1.000
_cell.angle_alpha   90.00
_cell.angle_beta   90.00
_cell.angle_gamma   90.00
#
_symmetry.space_group_name_H-M   'P 1'
#
loop_
_entity.id
_entity.type
_entity.pdbx_description
1 polymer ?
#
loop_
_entity_poly.entity_id
_entity_poly.type
_entity_poly.pdbx_seq_one_letter_code
_entity_poly.pdbx_strand_id
1 'polypeptide(L)'
;MTQPDTKPDRYVSFVGIDGEQNARALMVLLRRHIDDPGKSNRFWEKFKEKLALVGQPDGNGGRCLDELFLLHSYINNIRELFEAYDDRAALALLERIEAESC
;
A
#
# COMPACT_ATOMS: atom_id res chain seq x y z
N MET A 1 -34.16 -0.84 24.95
CA MET A 1 -33.37 0.24 24.32
C MET A 1 -32.21 -0.42 23.64
N THR A 2 -32.31 -0.67 22.34
CA THR A 2 -31.28 -1.40 21.56
C THR A 2 -30.55 -0.37 20.73
N GLN A 3 -29.25 -0.17 21.00
CA GLN A 3 -28.38 0.69 20.20
C GLN A 3 -28.20 0.09 18.80
N PRO A 4 -28.28 0.87 17.71
CA PRO A 4 -27.83 0.39 16.42
C PRO A 4 -26.29 0.42 16.38
N ASP A 5 -25.69 -0.77 16.38
CA ASP A 5 -24.30 -1.02 15.98
C ASP A 5 -24.14 -0.50 14.55
N THR A 6 -23.73 0.76 14.42
CA THR A 6 -23.49 1.39 13.11
C THR A 6 -22.13 0.93 12.64
N LYS A 7 -22.04 -0.35 12.25
CA LYS A 7 -20.94 -0.79 11.40
C LYS A 7 -20.99 0.08 10.15
N PRO A 8 -19.89 0.75 9.78
CA PRO A 8 -19.86 1.47 8.52
C PRO A 8 -20.24 0.49 7.42
N ASP A 9 -21.20 0.92 6.61
CA ASP A 9 -21.65 0.21 5.42
C ASP A 9 -20.40 -0.10 4.58
N ARG A 10 -20.08 -1.39 4.42
CA ARG A 10 -18.83 -1.88 3.79
C ARG A 10 -18.72 -1.55 2.31
N TYR A 11 -19.65 -0.78 1.75
CA TYR A 11 -19.70 -0.40 0.35
C TYR A 11 -20.12 1.06 0.20
N VAL A 12 -19.36 1.96 0.84
CA VAL A 12 -19.46 3.38 0.53
C VAL A 12 -19.04 3.56 -0.93
N SER A 13 -19.95 4.09 -1.73
CA SER A 13 -19.72 4.39 -3.14
C SER A 13 -18.41 5.17 -3.33
N PHE A 14 -17.64 4.79 -4.36
CA PHE A 14 -16.32 5.30 -4.80
C PHE A 14 -16.18 6.84 -5.00
N VAL A 15 -17.13 7.64 -4.54
CA VAL A 15 -17.07 9.10 -4.53
C VAL A 15 -16.35 9.54 -3.26
N GLY A 16 -15.03 9.69 -3.33
CA GLY A 16 -14.22 10.35 -2.29
C GLY A 16 -13.10 9.51 -1.68
N ILE A 17 -12.99 8.23 -2.01
CA ILE A 17 -11.83 7.38 -1.65
C ILE A 17 -10.83 7.51 -2.79
N ASP A 18 -9.85 8.39 -2.61
CA ASP A 18 -8.78 8.59 -3.60
C ASP A 18 -7.72 7.50 -3.41
N GLY A 19 -8.03 6.30 -3.89
CA GLY A 19 -7.15 5.13 -3.79
C GLY A 19 -5.77 5.38 -4.38
N GLU A 20 -5.67 6.23 -5.41
CA GLU A 20 -4.40 6.65 -6.00
C GLU A 20 -3.58 7.54 -5.05
N GLN A 21 -4.19 8.55 -4.43
CA GLN A 21 -3.53 9.43 -3.45
C GLN A 21 -3.11 8.67 -2.20
N ASN A 22 -3.96 7.76 -1.71
CA ASN A 22 -3.64 6.87 -0.61
C ASN A 22 -2.48 5.92 -0.96
N ALA A 23 -2.49 5.31 -2.15
CA ALA A 23 -1.39 4.49 -2.65
C ALA A 23 -0.08 5.28 -2.72
N ARG A 24 -0.10 6.49 -3.29
CA ARG A 24 1.08 7.37 -3.34
C ARG A 24 1.60 7.70 -1.95
N ALA A 25 0.72 8.05 -1.02
CA ALA A 25 1.10 8.36 0.36
C ALA A 25 1.75 7.15 1.06
N LEU A 26 1.17 5.97 0.91
CA LEU A 26 1.71 4.73 1.45
C LEU A 26 3.05 4.37 0.82
N MET A 27 3.20 4.57 -0.50
CA MET A 27 4.46 4.34 -1.22
C MET A 27 5.59 5.22 -0.69
N VAL A 28 5.30 6.50 -0.39
CA VAL A 28 6.28 7.41 0.23
C VAL A 28 6.73 6.90 1.60
N LEU A 29 5.81 6.40 2.43
CA LEU A 29 6.16 5.84 3.75
C LEU A 29 6.97 4.55 3.61
N LEU A 30 6.58 3.66 2.69
CA LEU A 30 7.31 2.44 2.39
C LEU A 30 8.76 2.74 1.96
N ARG A 31 8.94 3.70 1.05
CA ARG A 31 10.26 4.14 0.54
C ARG A 31 11.22 4.59 1.64
N ARG A 32 10.72 5.22 2.71
CA ARG A 32 11.56 5.63 3.87
C ARG A 32 12.24 4.45 4.56
N HIS A 33 11.69 3.24 4.45
CA HIS A 33 12.28 2.03 5.01
C HIS A 33 13.09 1.28 3.95
N ILE A 34 12.53 1.04 2.76
CA ILE A 34 13.17 0.17 1.76
C ILE A 34 14.31 0.83 0.98
N ASP A 35 14.45 2.16 1.04
CA ASP A 35 15.61 2.87 0.50
C ASP A 35 16.75 3.00 1.52
N ASP A 36 16.50 2.72 2.80
CA ASP A 36 17.55 2.64 3.82
C ASP A 36 18.28 1.28 3.68
N PRO A 37 19.58 1.26 3.34
CA PRO A 37 20.32 0.01 3.16
C PRO A 37 20.45 -0.81 4.45
N GLY A 38 20.29 -0.18 5.63
CA GLY A 38 20.26 -0.88 6.92
C GLY A 38 18.92 -1.57 7.22
N LYS A 39 17.88 -1.28 6.43
CA LYS A 39 16.51 -1.82 6.59
C LYS A 39 16.01 -2.60 5.38
N SER A 40 16.65 -2.43 4.22
CA SER A 40 16.35 -3.18 3.01
C SER A 40 16.97 -4.59 3.04
N ASN A 41 16.47 -5.45 2.16
CA ASN A 41 16.99 -6.79 1.92
C ASN A 41 16.73 -7.19 0.45
N ARG A 42 17.19 -8.38 0.05
CA ARG A 42 17.02 -8.86 -1.35
C ARG A 42 15.56 -8.84 -1.82
N PHE A 43 14.60 -9.09 -0.93
CA PHE A 43 13.18 -9.04 -1.28
C PHE A 43 12.75 -7.61 -1.63
N TRP A 44 13.12 -6.62 -0.81
CA TRP A 44 12.82 -5.21 -1.08
C TRP A 44 13.58 -4.64 -2.28
N GLU A 45 14.79 -5.11 -2.56
CA GLU A 45 15.47 -4.78 -3.83
C GLU A 45 14.69 -5.29 -5.04
N LYS A 46 14.18 -6.53 -4.99
CA LYS A 46 13.30 -7.06 -6.05
C LYS A 46 11.97 -6.31 -6.16
N PHE A 47 11.42 -5.85 -5.05
CA PHE A 47 10.24 -4.98 -5.08
C PHE A 47 10.55 -3.65 -5.79
N LYS A 48 11.68 -3.01 -5.49
CA LYS A 48 12.11 -1.76 -6.16
C LYS A 48 12.33 -1.94 -7.66
N GLU A 49 12.91 -3.08 -8.08
CA GLU A 49 13.02 -3.43 -9.50
C GLU A 49 11.63 -3.48 -10.19
N LYS A 50 10.63 -4.10 -9.54
CA LYS A 50 9.26 -4.14 -10.08
C LYS A 50 8.59 -2.78 -10.08
N LEU A 51 8.78 -2.00 -9.02
CA LEU A 51 8.25 -0.64 -8.92
C LEU A 51 8.80 0.25 -10.03
N ALA A 52 10.07 0.07 -10.43
CA ALA A 52 10.65 0.80 -11.56
C ALA A 52 9.95 0.50 -12.91
N LEU A 53 9.22 -0.62 -13.03
CA LEU A 53 8.46 -0.98 -14.24
C LEU A 53 7.03 -0.43 -14.25
N VAL A 54 6.58 0.23 -13.18
CA VAL A 54 5.27 0.88 -13.14
C VAL A 54 5.18 1.94 -14.25
N GLY A 55 4.06 1.94 -14.97
CA GLY A 55 3.87 2.83 -16.13
C GLY A 55 4.76 2.52 -17.35
N GLN A 56 5.57 1.45 -17.32
CA GLN A 56 6.44 1.04 -18.43
C GLN A 56 5.99 -0.30 -19.04
N PRO A 57 4.96 -0.30 -19.92
CA PRO A 57 4.43 -1.53 -20.50
C PRO A 57 5.45 -2.31 -21.34
N ASP A 58 6.35 -1.63 -22.07
CA ASP A 58 7.41 -2.25 -22.86
C ASP A 58 8.43 -3.01 -22.00
N GLY A 59 8.66 -2.53 -20.77
CA GLY A 59 9.57 -3.16 -19.80
C GLY A 59 8.98 -4.40 -19.09
N ASN A 60 7.68 -4.68 -19.28
CA ASN A 60 6.95 -5.72 -18.56
C ASN A 60 6.08 -6.59 -19.48
N GLY A 61 6.58 -6.91 -20.68
CA GLY A 61 5.91 -7.82 -21.61
C GLY A 61 4.51 -7.36 -22.03
N GLY A 62 4.30 -6.04 -22.13
CA GLY A 62 3.04 -5.42 -22.52
C GLY A 62 2.03 -5.21 -21.37
N ARG A 63 2.36 -5.58 -20.12
CA ARG A 63 1.48 -5.37 -18.96
C ARG A 63 1.77 -4.04 -18.28
N CYS A 64 0.75 -3.20 -18.16
CA CYS A 64 0.83 -1.98 -17.35
C CYS A 64 0.70 -2.35 -15.87
N LEU A 65 1.79 -2.17 -15.11
CA LEU A 65 1.74 -2.20 -13.65
C LEU A 65 1.40 -0.81 -13.14
N ASP A 66 0.57 -0.75 -12.11
CA ASP A 66 0.28 0.46 -11.35
C ASP A 66 0.73 0.30 -9.87
N GLU A 67 1.01 1.43 -9.20
CA GLU A 67 1.44 1.46 -7.81
C GLU A 67 0.40 0.84 -6.87
N LEU A 68 -0.88 1.13 -7.08
CA LEU A 68 -1.97 0.58 -6.27
C LEU A 68 -1.99 -0.95 -6.34
N PHE A 69 -1.82 -1.51 -7.55
CA PHE A 69 -1.75 -2.95 -7.76
C PHE A 69 -0.56 -3.58 -7.03
N LEU A 70 0.62 -2.96 -7.11
CA LEU A 70 1.81 -3.45 -6.40
C LEU A 70 1.64 -3.37 -4.89
N LEU A 71 1.15 -2.25 -4.35
CA LEU A 71 0.95 -2.12 -2.90
C LEU A 71 -0.04 -3.17 -2.38
N HIS A 72 -1.17 -3.38 -3.05
CA HIS A 72 -2.11 -4.43 -2.67
C HIS A 72 -1.52 -5.84 -2.77
N SER A 73 -0.74 -6.12 -3.83
CA SER A 73 -0.09 -7.43 -3.99
C SER A 73 0.92 -7.75 -2.89
N TYR A 74 1.45 -6.72 -2.21
CA TYR A 74 2.48 -6.83 -1.20
C TYR A 74 2.03 -6.35 0.20
N ILE A 75 0.73 -6.07 0.39
CA ILE A 75 0.16 -5.38 1.57
C ILE A 75 0.60 -6.00 2.91
N ASN A 76 0.61 -7.34 3.01
CA ASN A 76 1.03 -8.04 4.23
C ASN A 76 2.52 -7.85 4.53
N ASN A 77 3.38 -7.94 3.50
CA ASN A 77 4.82 -7.72 3.66
C ASN A 77 5.11 -6.26 4.07
N ILE A 78 4.32 -5.33 3.54
CA ILE A 78 4.40 -3.90 3.88
C ILE A 78 3.98 -3.69 5.35
N ARG A 79 2.89 -4.34 5.78
CA ARG A 79 2.45 -4.34 7.19
C ARG A 79 3.56 -4.87 8.11
N GLU A 80 4.10 -6.05 7.81
CA GLU A 80 5.18 -6.66 8.60
C GLU A 80 6.41 -5.75 8.71
N LEU A 81 6.76 -5.04 7.62
CA LEU A 81 7.85 -4.06 7.64
C LEU A 81 7.56 -2.90 8.60
N PHE A 82 6.37 -2.32 8.52
CA PHE A 82 6.00 -1.20 9.40
C PHE A 82 5.89 -1.64 10.85
N GLU A 83 5.38 -2.83 11.13
CA GLU A 83 5.37 -3.43 12.47
C GLU A 83 6.79 -3.64 13.02
N ALA A 84 7.71 -4.16 12.20
CA ALA A 84 9.10 -4.38 12.61
C ALA A 84 9.83 -3.08 13.01
N TYR A 85 9.42 -1.94 12.47
CA TYR A 85 10.00 -0.63 12.77
C TYR A 85 9.11 0.28 13.65
N ASP A 86 8.02 -0.24 14.22
CA ASP A 86 6.99 0.50 14.99
C ASP A 86 6.51 1.78 14.27
N ASP A 87 6.38 1.75 12.94
CA ASP A 87 5.93 2.91 12.15
C ASP A 87 4.40 3.06 12.23
N ARG A 88 3.94 3.60 13.36
CA ARG A 88 2.51 3.75 13.65
C ARG A 88 1.77 4.65 12.66
N ALA A 89 2.46 5.64 12.09
CA ALA A 89 1.86 6.52 11.11
C ALA A 89 1.58 5.75 9.80
N ALA A 90 2.52 4.91 9.38
CA ALA A 90 2.35 4.05 8.22
C ALA A 90 1.31 2.95 8.44
N LEU A 91 1.28 2.34 9.63
CA LEU A 91 0.26 1.35 10.00
C LEU A 91 -1.15 1.96 10.01
N ALA A 92 -1.33 3.15 10.59
CA ALA A 92 -2.63 3.81 10.61
C ALA A 92 -3.14 4.16 9.20
N LEU A 93 -2.24 4.58 8.30
CA LEU A 93 -2.60 4.80 6.90
C LEU A 93 -2.95 3.48 6.19
N LEU A 94 -2.19 2.41 6.43
CA LEU A 94 -2.44 1.10 5.86
C LEU A 94 -3.82 0.56 6.29
N GLU A 95 -4.15 0.65 7.58
CA GLU A 95 -5.45 0.25 8.12
C GLU A 95 -6.61 1.04 7.49
N ARG A 96 -6.42 2.35 7.29
CA ARG A 96 -7.40 3.18 6.60
C ARG A 96 -7.60 2.73 5.16
N ILE A 97 -6.52 2.45 4.43
CA ILE A 97 -6.58 1.97 3.04
C ILE A 97 -7.31 0.64 2.96
N GLU A 98 -7.03 -0.30 3.87
CA GLU A 98 -7.72 -1.59 3.88
C GLU A 98 -9.20 -1.46 4.24
N ALA A 99 -9.58 -0.51 5.10
CA ALA A 99 -10.98 -0.24 5.42
C ALA A 99 -11.75 0.46 4.28
N GLU A 100 -11.06 1.26 3.46
CA GLU A 100 -11.64 2.02 2.35
C GLU A 100 -11.66 1.22 1.02
N SER A 101 -10.75 0.26 0.82
CA SER A 101 -10.57 -0.44 -0.46
C SER A 101 -11.04 -1.91 -0.50
N CYS A 102 -11.37 -2.54 0.64
CA CYS A 102 -11.80 -3.95 0.72
C CYS A 102 -13.26 -4.15 1.17
#